data_AF-A0A7V2QA62-F1
#
_entry.id   AF-A0A7V2QA62-F1
#
_cell.length_a   1.000
_cell.length_b   1.000
_cell.length_c   1.000
_cell.angle_alpha   90.00
_cell.angle_beta   90.00
_cell.angle_gamma   90.00
#
_symmetry.space_group_name_H-M   'P 1'
#
loop_
_entity.id
_entity.type
_entity.pdbx_description
1 polymer ?
#
loop_
_entity_poly.entity_id
_entity_poly.type
_entity_poly.pdbx_seq_one_letter_code
_entity_poly.pdbx_strand_id
1 'polypeptide(L)' 'MKLSPRQRDFLVRLLDLYREAEGPVHYVDVARALDVNPVTAYEMLRLLENKGLARSETVR' A
#
# COMPACT_ATOMS: atom_id res chain seq x y z
N MET A 1 -10.56 9.75 11.66
CA MET A 1 -10.00 10.67 10.64
C MET A 1 -10.39 10.16 9.25
N LYS A 2 -10.80 11.03 8.32
CA LYS A 2 -11.25 10.62 6.96
C LYS A 2 -10.04 10.49 6.02
N LEU A 3 -9.99 9.43 5.20
CA LEU A 3 -9.00 9.30 4.13
C LEU A 3 -9.25 10.35 3.05
N SER A 4 -8.18 10.92 2.49
CA SER A 4 -8.30 11.69 1.24
C SER A 4 -8.71 10.77 0.09
N PRO A 5 -9.27 11.29 -1.01
CA PRO A 5 -9.57 10.49 -2.20
C PRO A 5 -8.36 9.67 -2.66
N ARG A 6 -7.19 10.30 -2.80
CA ARG A 6 -5.94 9.62 -3.18
C ARG A 6 -5.53 8.50 -2.21
N GLN A 7 -5.71 8.68 -0.90
CA GLN A 7 -5.41 7.63 0.09
C GLN A 7 -6.39 6.47 -0.02
N ARG A 8 -7.67 6.75 -0.31
CA ARG A 8 -8.69 5.72 -0.54
C ARG A 8 -8.39 4.94 -1.81
N ASP A 9 -8.07 5.62 -2.90
CA ASP A 9 -7.76 4.98 -4.19
C ASP A 9 -6.51 4.10 -4.06
N PHE A 10 -5.49 4.60 -3.36
CA PHE A 10 -4.30 3.80 -3.06
C PHE A 10 -4.63 2.56 -2.23
N LEU A 11 -5.45 2.71 -1.16
CA LEU A 11 -5.85 1.58 -0.31
C LEU A 11 -6.66 0.53 -1.09
N VAL A 12 -7.56 0.95 -1.97
CA VAL A 12 -8.32 0.04 -2.83
C VAL A 12 -7.36 -0.75 -3.72
N ARG A 13 -6.42 -0.09 -4.41
CA ARG A 13 -5.48 -0.81 -5.26
C ARG A 13 -4.54 -1.73 -4.48
N LEU A 14 -4.10 -1.32 -3.28
CA LEU A 14 -3.31 -2.17 -2.39
C LEU A 14 -4.06 -3.46 -2.03
N LEU A 15 -5.36 -3.37 -1.73
CA LEU A 15 -6.19 -4.55 -1.43
C LEU A 15 -6.37 -5.45 -2.65
N ASP A 16 -6.49 -4.88 -3.85
CA ASP A 16 -6.56 -5.67 -5.09
C ASP A 16 -5.25 -6.44 -5.30
N LEU A 17 -4.10 -5.79 -5.15
CA LEU A 17 -2.79 -6.43 -5.27
C LEU A 17 -2.58 -7.52 -4.23
N TYR A 18 -2.99 -7.30 -2.98
CA TYR A 18 -2.93 -8.30 -1.92
C TYR A 18 -3.74 -9.56 -2.27
N ARG A 19 -4.93 -9.39 -2.87
CA ARG A 19 -5.79 -10.50 -3.30
C ARG A 19 -5.22 -11.21 -4.53
N GLU A 20 -4.73 -10.45 -5.51
CA GLU A 20 -4.09 -10.99 -6.72
C GLU A 20 -2.84 -11.80 -6.39
N ALA A 21 -2.06 -11.38 -5.39
CA ALA A 21 -0.86 -12.07 -4.93
C ALA A 21 -1.12 -13.18 -3.89
N GLU A 22 -2.36 -13.34 -3.44
CA GLU A 22 -2.75 -14.24 -2.35
C GLU A 22 -1.93 -14.03 -1.06
N GLY A 23 -1.46 -12.80 -0.80
CA GLY A 23 -0.57 -12.53 0.33
C GLY A 23 0.02 -11.12 0.36
N PRO A 24 0.91 -10.83 1.33
CA PRO A 24 1.59 -9.55 1.46
C PRO A 24 2.38 -9.18 0.21
N VAL A 25 2.35 -7.90 -0.16
CA VAL A 25 3.01 -7.38 -1.35
C VAL A 25 4.17 -6.45 -0.98
N HIS A 26 5.26 -6.54 -1.74
CA HIS A 26 6.41 -5.65 -1.55
C HIS A 26 6.11 -4.26 -2.12
N TYR A 27 6.58 -3.21 -1.46
CA TYR A 27 6.24 -1.82 -1.83
C TYR A 27 6.70 -1.44 -3.26
N VAL A 28 7.73 -2.10 -3.78
CA VAL A 28 8.20 -1.92 -5.17
C VAL A 28 7.16 -2.43 -6.18
N ASP A 29 6.47 -3.53 -5.89
CA ASP A 29 5.43 -4.05 -6.78
C ASP A 29 4.18 -3.18 -6.72
N VAL A 30 3.84 -2.65 -5.54
CA VAL A 30 2.80 -1.62 -5.38
C VAL A 30 3.14 -0.38 -6.21
N ALA A 31 4.39 0.08 -6.17
CA ALA A 31 4.85 1.23 -6.94
C ALA A 31 4.70 1.01 -8.46
N ARG A 32 5.13 -0.16 -8.94
CA ARG A 32 5.01 -0.55 -10.35
C ARG A 32 3.55 -0.63 -10.80
N ALA A 33 2.69 -1.24 -9.99
CA ALA A 33 1.27 -1.43 -10.32
C ALA A 33 0.46 -0.13 -10.31
N LEU A 34 0.91 0.88 -9.56
CA LEU A 34 0.28 2.20 -9.46
C LEU A 34 0.94 3.28 -10.33
N ASP A 35 1.99 2.93 -11.07
CA ASP A 35 2.81 3.86 -11.86
C ASP A 35 3.28 5.08 -11.03
N VAL A 36 3.82 4.79 -9.84
CA VAL A 36 4.39 5.80 -8.94
C VAL A 36 5.84 5.48 -8.59
N ASN A 37 6.58 6.49 -8.15
CA ASN A 37 7.92 6.26 -7.63
C ASN A 37 7.88 5.35 -6.39
N PRO A 38 8.85 4.42 -6.21
CA PRO A 38 8.92 3.54 -5.04
C PRO A 38 8.86 4.27 -3.69
N VAL A 39 9.48 5.46 -3.58
CA VAL A 39 9.43 6.28 -2.37
C VAL A 39 7.99 6.72 -2.07
N THR A 40 7.24 7.14 -3.10
CA THR A 40 5.83 7.54 -2.94
C THR A 40 4.95 6.37 -2.47
N ALA A 41 5.14 5.18 -3.02
CA ALA A 41 4.42 3.99 -2.56
C ALA A 41 4.78 3.65 -1.11
N TYR A 42 6.07 3.69 -0.77
CA TYR A 42 6.55 3.45 0.59
C TYR A 42 5.95 4.44 1.60
N GLU A 43 6.00 5.75 1.32
CA GLU A 43 5.43 6.77 2.20
C GLU A 43 3.92 6.60 2.40
N MET A 44 3.18 6.26 1.35
CA MET A 44 1.74 6.02 1.46
C MET A 44 1.43 4.77 2.29
N LEU A 45 2.23 3.70 2.15
CA LEU A 45 2.11 2.50 2.99
C LEU A 45 2.38 2.82 4.47
N ARG A 46 3.43 3.58 4.77
CA ARG A 46 3.73 4.07 6.13
C ARG A 46 2.59 4.92 6.68
N LEU A 47 1.99 5.77 5.86
CA LEU A 47 0.83 6.58 6.23
C LEU A 47 -0.38 5.72 6.56
N LEU A 48 -0.66 4.67 5.76
CA LEU A 48 -1.75 3.73 6.03
C LEU A 48 -1.50 2.91 7.29
N GLU A 49 -0.25 2.50 7.53
CA GLU A 49 0.16 1.81 8.76
C GLU A 49 -0.04 2.69 10.00
N ASN A 50 0.39 3.95 9.96
CA ASN A 50 0.15 4.91 11.04
C ASN A 50 -1.35 5.17 11.30
N LYS A 51 -2.21 4.89 10.32
CA LYS A 51 -3.68 4.97 10.44
C LYS A 51 -4.32 3.66 10.88
N GLY A 52 -3.55 2.59 11.08
CA GLY A 52 -4.04 1.25 11.43
C GLY A 52 -4.74 0.52 10.28
N LEU A 53 -4.47 0.89 9.03
CA LEU A 53 -5.12 0.32 7.83
C LEU A 53 -4.23 -0.68 7.08
N ALA A 54 -2.94 -0.74 7.41
CA ALA A 54 -1.98 -1.69 6.87
C ALA A 54 -0.99 -2.08 7.97
N ARG A 55 -0.26 -3.18 7.76
CA ARG A 55 0.85 -3.61 8.62
C ARG A 55 1.98 -4.10 7.74
N SER A 56 3.21 -3.73 8.08
CA SER A 56 4.40 -4.32 7.49
C SER A 56 4.73 -5.64 8.20
N GLU A 57 5.02 -6.69 7.43
CA GLU A 57 5.58 -7.93 7.97
C GLU A 57 7.06 -7.97 7.64
N THR A 58 7.91 -8.04 8.66
CA THR A 58 9.32 -8.38 8.45
C THR A 58 9.40 -9.89 8.34
N VAL A 59 9.57 -10.39 7.13
CA VAL A 59 9.92 -11.80 6.92
C VAL A 59 11.31 -12.00 7.54
N ARG A 60 11.39 -12.85 8.56
CA ARG A 60 12.67 -13.31 9.13
C ARG A 60 13.11 -14.58 8.44
#